data_AF-A0A606M3T6-F1
#
_entry.id   AF-A0A606M3T6-F1
#
_cell.length_a   1.000
_cell.length_b   1.000
_cell.length_c   1.000
_cell.angle_alpha   90.00
_cell.angle_beta   90.00
_cell.angle_gamma   90.00
#
_symmetry.space_group_name_H-M   'P 1'
#
loop_
_entity.id
_entity.type
_entity.pdbx_description
1 polymer ?
#
loop_
_entity_poly.entity_id
_entity_poly.type
_entity_poly.pdbx_seq_one_letter_code
_entity_poly.pdbx_strand_id
1 'polypeptide(L)'
;TSGHRSRLINIATHELELFARLYDSKGTPAWQARLPALHAEQLVAVLEKFANQPKRLGDLQGQYLSLEMWHETNQQKDGTIERKTQFPEDASQWVLSGPHFFVGTPFYKTPRENCTLNSDYDCLDLLTLPDDYLPRTNYIPACDVQEYAKRTPRVTWTDPGEDEPRKVTDYYRLAYRAMIGSASERTLSCALIPNTVSHVNNARTYIFKNKHDLLNIAACHFSLPFDFLLKSTGKQNLHNTLDEFSFTEFNTLTIIRLSVRVLILSCITDGYVYLWNKTFTPDFSTQRWSRNLPQLPQDFFANLTPEWQRNCALRSDYSRRQALVEIDVLVAQALGLTLEELLTIYRVQFPVMRQYEADTWYDQNGRIIFTPSKGLVGVGLPRTARKADLKNGFVFNVDSPDWTGGDCTDQAIGWDDVKHLQTGIVSVTFDDYTRSDEGERRTVTWQAPFINPDREDDYKVAWAFFAQDKESA
;
A
#
# COMPACT_ATOMS: atom_id res chain seq x y z
N THR A 1 2.16 -33.53 16.21
CA THR A 1 2.79 -33.22 14.91
C THR A 1 4.25 -32.91 15.14
N SER A 2 5.16 -33.70 14.56
CA SER A 2 6.61 -33.47 14.64
C SER A 2 6.98 -32.26 13.76
N GLY A 3 7.79 -31.34 14.28
CA GLY A 3 8.24 -30.16 13.52
C GLY A 3 9.09 -30.56 12.30
N HIS A 4 8.93 -29.83 11.19
CA HIS A 4 9.70 -30.06 9.97
C HIS A 4 11.18 -29.69 10.17
N ARG A 5 12.12 -30.55 9.74
CA ARG A 5 13.57 -30.36 9.97
C ARG A 5 14.11 -29.04 9.41
N SER A 6 13.59 -28.55 8.28
CA SER A 6 14.01 -27.28 7.67
C SER A 6 13.65 -26.01 8.48
N ARG A 7 12.95 -26.17 9.62
CA ARG A 7 12.71 -25.08 10.58
C ARG A 7 13.82 -24.95 11.62
N LEU A 8 14.73 -25.93 11.69
CA LEU A 8 15.94 -25.83 12.49
C LEU A 8 16.99 -25.04 11.69
N ILE A 9 17.35 -23.87 12.18
CA ILE A 9 18.36 -23.02 11.56
C ILE A 9 19.64 -23.19 12.38
N ASN A 10 20.67 -23.74 11.76
CA ASN A 10 21.99 -23.83 12.39
C ASN A 10 22.71 -22.48 12.20
N ILE A 11 23.08 -21.85 13.31
CA ILE A 11 23.78 -20.56 13.31
C ILE A 11 25.24 -20.81 13.63
N ALA A 12 26.11 -20.63 12.64
CA ALA A 12 27.56 -20.61 12.79
C ALA A 12 28.09 -19.18 12.58
N THR A 13 29.42 -19.02 12.63
CA THR A 13 30.07 -17.71 12.47
C THR A 13 29.69 -17.03 11.16
N HIS A 14 29.54 -17.79 10.08
CA HIS A 14 29.14 -17.29 8.77
C HIS A 14 27.77 -16.60 8.80
N GLU A 15 26.75 -17.23 9.41
CA GLU A 15 25.40 -16.66 9.53
C GLU A 15 25.42 -15.43 10.45
N LEU A 16 26.21 -15.46 11.52
CA LEU A 16 26.38 -14.32 12.42
C LEU A 16 27.06 -13.12 11.72
N GLU A 17 28.06 -13.36 10.88
CA GLU A 17 28.68 -12.32 10.05
C GLU A 17 27.67 -11.72 9.06
N LEU A 18 26.83 -12.55 8.45
CA LEU A 18 25.72 -12.10 7.61
C LEU A 18 24.75 -11.21 8.39
N PHE A 19 24.32 -11.65 9.58
CA PHE A 19 23.37 -10.88 10.39
C PHE A 19 23.96 -9.56 10.89
N ALA A 20 25.23 -9.55 11.32
CA ALA A 20 25.93 -8.32 11.69
C ALA A 20 26.01 -7.34 10.53
N ARG A 21 26.29 -7.84 9.31
CA ARG A 21 26.25 -6.99 8.11
C ARG A 21 24.85 -6.43 7.90
N LEU A 22 23.81 -7.25 7.95
CA LEU A 22 22.48 -6.82 7.53
C LEU A 22 21.79 -5.90 8.55
N TYR A 23 21.90 -6.23 9.82
CA TYR A 23 21.15 -5.55 10.87
C TYR A 23 22.00 -4.55 11.63
N ASP A 24 23.30 -4.77 11.82
CA ASP A 24 24.09 -3.95 12.75
C ASP A 24 24.93 -2.86 12.06
N SER A 25 25.46 -1.95 12.89
CA SER A 25 26.39 -0.93 12.43
C SER A 25 27.63 -1.55 11.80
N LYS A 26 28.20 -0.89 10.79
CA LYS A 26 29.42 -1.34 10.12
C LYS A 26 30.55 -1.57 11.13
N GLY A 27 31.16 -2.75 11.08
CA GLY A 27 32.26 -3.15 11.97
C GLY A 27 31.84 -3.94 13.21
N THR A 28 30.55 -4.20 13.40
CA THR A 28 30.05 -5.06 14.49
C THR A 28 30.62 -6.49 14.36
N PRO A 29 31.29 -7.05 15.38
CA PRO A 29 31.77 -8.43 15.35
C PRO A 29 30.63 -9.44 15.24
N ALA A 30 30.85 -10.56 14.56
CA ALA A 30 29.84 -11.60 14.33
C ALA A 30 29.17 -12.08 15.63
N TRP A 31 29.94 -12.31 16.69
CA TRP A 31 29.40 -12.78 17.98
C TRP A 31 28.52 -11.75 18.72
N GLN A 32 28.43 -10.51 18.22
CA GLN A 32 27.53 -9.47 18.73
C GLN A 32 26.33 -9.22 17.82
N ALA A 33 26.19 -10.01 16.74
CA ALA A 33 25.13 -9.82 15.75
C ALA A 33 23.74 -9.95 16.37
N ARG A 34 22.83 -9.05 15.98
CA ARG A 34 21.40 -9.21 16.26
C ARG A 34 20.85 -10.39 15.45
N LEU A 35 20.14 -11.29 16.12
CA LEU A 35 19.52 -12.45 15.47
C LEU A 35 18.17 -12.06 14.85
N PRO A 36 17.91 -12.43 13.58
CA PRO A 36 16.62 -12.17 12.95
C PRO A 36 15.53 -13.13 13.42
N ALA A 37 14.28 -12.69 13.27
CA ALA A 37 13.09 -13.51 13.49
C ALA A 37 12.85 -14.45 12.29
N LEU A 38 13.70 -15.47 12.12
CA LEU A 38 13.58 -16.46 11.04
C LEU A 38 12.99 -17.78 11.53
N HIS A 39 12.24 -18.43 10.64
CA HIS A 39 11.57 -19.71 10.90
C HIS A 39 11.84 -20.79 9.83
N ALA A 40 12.72 -20.51 8.86
CA ALA A 40 13.09 -21.42 7.78
C ALA A 40 14.50 -21.13 7.27
N GLU A 41 15.28 -22.18 7.01
CA GLU A 41 16.66 -22.11 6.50
C GLU A 41 16.75 -21.39 5.15
N GLN A 42 15.78 -21.61 4.25
CA GLN A 42 15.72 -20.97 2.93
C GLN A 42 15.70 -19.44 3.00
N LEU A 43 15.21 -18.87 4.11
CA LEU A 43 15.14 -17.43 4.29
C LEU A 43 16.52 -16.81 4.59
N VAL A 44 17.49 -17.60 5.04
CA VAL A 44 18.88 -17.12 5.24
C VAL A 44 19.52 -16.77 3.89
N ALA A 45 19.30 -17.59 2.86
CA ALA A 45 19.78 -17.31 1.50
C ALA A 45 19.15 -16.02 0.91
N VAL A 46 17.90 -15.73 1.27
CA VAL A 46 17.23 -14.46 0.92
C VAL A 46 17.91 -13.28 1.60
N LEU A 47 18.22 -13.38 2.90
CA LEU A 47 18.92 -12.32 3.64
C LEU A 47 20.32 -12.05 3.07
N GLU A 48 21.02 -13.08 2.61
CA GLU A 48 22.31 -12.93 1.94
C GLU A 48 22.20 -12.04 0.69
N LYS A 49 21.14 -12.19 -0.10
CA LYS A 49 20.90 -11.36 -1.29
C LYS A 49 20.63 -9.90 -0.95
N PHE A 50 19.96 -9.62 0.17
CA PHE A 50 19.85 -8.26 0.70
C PHE A 50 21.19 -7.70 1.18
N ALA A 51 21.98 -8.51 1.90
CA ALA A 51 23.29 -8.10 2.40
C ALA A 51 24.31 -7.85 1.28
N ASN A 52 24.13 -8.50 0.13
CA ASN A 52 24.98 -8.35 -1.05
C ASN A 52 24.58 -7.19 -1.97
N GLN A 53 23.47 -6.48 -1.69
CA GLN A 53 23.16 -5.25 -2.41
C GLN A 53 24.23 -4.19 -2.11
N PRO A 54 24.64 -3.40 -3.13
CA PRO A 54 25.81 -2.54 -3.02
C PRO A 54 25.60 -1.29 -2.17
N LYS A 55 24.34 -0.90 -1.93
CA LYS A 55 23.97 0.35 -1.26
C LYS A 55 22.85 0.14 -0.26
N ARG A 56 22.89 0.94 0.81
CA ARG A 56 21.82 1.13 1.79
C ARG A 56 21.22 2.51 1.64
N LEU A 57 20.01 2.69 2.15
CA LEU A 57 19.38 4.00 2.20
C LEU A 57 20.26 5.02 2.94
N GLY A 58 20.90 4.62 4.04
CA GLY A 58 21.88 5.42 4.77
C GLY A 58 23.05 5.95 3.93
N ASP A 59 23.45 5.26 2.85
CA ASP A 59 24.52 5.71 1.96
C ASP A 59 24.11 6.92 1.10
N LEU A 60 22.81 7.23 1.03
CA LEU A 60 22.26 8.42 0.38
C LEU A 60 22.22 9.64 1.32
N GLN A 61 23.01 9.66 2.41
CA GLN A 61 23.04 10.76 3.36
C GLN A 61 23.18 12.12 2.67
N GLY A 62 22.31 13.07 3.04
CA GLY A 62 22.24 14.40 2.42
C GLY A 62 21.42 14.48 1.13
N GLN A 63 20.97 13.32 0.59
CA GLN A 63 20.08 13.24 -0.57
C GLN A 63 18.64 12.89 -0.20
N TYR A 64 18.39 12.56 1.07
CA TYR A 64 17.05 12.36 1.61
C TYR A 64 16.95 12.92 3.04
N LEU A 65 15.72 13.15 3.48
CA LEU A 65 15.37 13.49 4.85
C LEU A 65 14.29 12.53 5.35
N SER A 66 14.44 12.04 6.57
CA SER A 66 13.44 11.24 7.25
C SER A 66 12.98 11.94 8.52
N LEU A 67 11.66 12.02 8.75
CA LEU A 67 11.14 12.67 9.95
C LEU A 67 9.79 12.12 10.42
N GLU A 68 9.55 12.30 11.72
CA GLU A 68 8.20 12.53 12.26
C GLU A 68 7.92 14.03 12.21
N MET A 69 6.67 14.43 11.94
CA MET A 69 6.34 15.85 11.72
C MET A 69 5.69 16.47 12.96
N TRP A 70 4.42 16.19 13.24
CA TRP A 70 3.74 16.73 14.44
C TRP A 70 3.54 15.66 15.51
N HIS A 71 4.12 15.87 16.69
CA HIS A 71 3.82 15.05 17.85
C HIS A 71 2.44 15.43 18.40
N GLU A 72 1.47 14.51 18.29
CA GLU A 72 0.04 14.75 18.58
C GLU A 72 -0.15 15.55 19.87
N THR A 73 0.48 15.15 20.98
CA THR A 73 0.33 15.83 22.27
C THR A 73 1.02 17.20 22.35
N ASN A 74 2.20 17.37 21.74
CA ASN A 74 3.01 18.57 21.95
C ASN A 74 2.50 19.70 21.05
N GLN A 75 2.19 19.38 19.80
CA GLN A 75 1.70 20.35 18.81
C GLN A 75 0.25 20.78 19.05
N GLN A 76 -0.50 20.02 19.86
CA GLN A 76 -1.76 20.51 20.42
C GLN A 76 -1.55 21.52 21.56
N LYS A 77 -0.56 21.28 22.43
CA LYS A 77 -0.26 22.18 23.55
C LYS A 77 0.31 23.52 23.11
N ASP A 78 1.10 23.55 22.04
CA ASP A 78 1.70 24.77 21.49
C ASP A 78 0.81 25.49 20.45
N GLY A 79 -0.39 24.95 20.17
CA GLY A 79 -1.35 25.50 19.22
C GLY A 79 -0.95 25.37 17.74
N THR A 80 -0.05 24.46 17.39
CA THR A 80 0.29 24.19 15.97
C THR A 80 -0.84 23.43 15.27
N ILE A 81 -1.40 22.41 15.93
CA ILE A 81 -2.55 21.65 15.44
C ILE A 81 -3.61 21.54 16.53
N GLU A 82 -4.85 21.31 16.16
CA GLU A 82 -5.92 20.94 17.09
C GLU A 82 -6.64 19.68 16.61
N ARG A 83 -7.18 18.91 17.57
CA ARG A 83 -7.99 17.74 17.25
C ARG A 83 -9.41 18.18 16.90
N LYS A 84 -9.70 18.27 15.61
CA LYS A 84 -11.02 18.59 15.07
C LYS A 84 -11.30 17.71 13.86
N THR A 85 -12.28 16.82 13.99
CA THR A 85 -12.65 15.90 12.92
C THR A 85 -13.51 16.61 11.88
N GLN A 86 -12.99 16.80 10.67
CA GLN A 86 -13.69 17.46 9.57
C GLN A 86 -13.12 17.06 8.21
N PHE A 87 -13.87 17.30 7.13
CA PHE A 87 -13.25 17.42 5.81
C PHE A 87 -12.41 18.71 5.74
N PRO A 88 -11.15 18.64 5.30
CA PRO A 88 -10.32 19.82 5.15
C PRO A 88 -10.81 20.67 3.98
N GLU A 89 -10.70 22.00 4.09
CA GLU A 89 -11.08 22.92 3.01
C GLU A 89 -10.11 22.83 1.83
N ASP A 90 -8.84 22.57 2.13
CA ASP A 90 -7.77 22.37 1.15
C ASP A 90 -6.68 21.44 1.72
N ALA A 91 -5.77 20.99 0.84
CA ALA A 91 -4.74 20.01 1.19
C ALA A 91 -3.78 20.47 2.31
N SER A 92 -3.63 21.78 2.56
CA SER A 92 -2.77 22.32 3.62
C SER A 92 -3.36 22.13 5.02
N GLN A 93 -4.70 22.01 5.10
CA GLN A 93 -5.40 21.66 6.34
C GLN A 93 -5.37 20.15 6.62
N TRP A 94 -5.01 19.32 5.64
CA TRP A 94 -4.98 17.88 5.80
C TRP A 94 -3.75 17.43 6.62
N VAL A 95 -3.98 17.11 7.89
CA VAL A 95 -2.99 16.48 8.76
C VAL A 95 -3.21 14.96 8.81
N LEU A 96 -2.49 14.26 7.96
CA LEU A 96 -2.62 12.81 7.76
C LEU A 96 -2.23 12.00 9.00
N SER A 97 -2.89 10.85 9.18
CA SER A 97 -2.56 9.80 10.17
C SER A 97 -2.55 8.40 9.57
N GLY A 98 -1.92 7.43 10.25
CA GLY A 98 -1.66 6.07 9.76
C GLY A 98 -2.82 5.35 9.05
N PRO A 99 -4.08 5.41 9.53
CA PRO A 99 -5.20 4.74 8.86
C PRO A 99 -5.51 5.26 7.45
N HIS A 100 -5.13 6.50 7.12
CA HIS A 100 -5.44 7.12 5.83
C HIS A 100 -4.81 6.40 4.64
N PHE A 101 -3.71 5.68 4.84
CA PHE A 101 -2.99 5.02 3.76
C PHE A 101 -2.64 3.58 4.12
N PHE A 102 -2.38 2.79 3.08
CA PHE A 102 -1.84 1.43 3.15
C PHE A 102 -0.89 1.20 1.97
N VAL A 103 -0.36 0.00 1.81
CA VAL A 103 0.65 -0.30 0.78
C VAL A 103 0.15 0.12 -0.61
N GLY A 104 0.88 1.04 -1.24
CA GLY A 104 0.55 1.57 -2.57
C GLY A 104 -0.82 2.26 -2.66
N THR A 105 -1.45 2.59 -1.53
CA THR A 105 -2.83 3.09 -1.45
C THR A 105 -2.86 4.34 -0.57
N PRO A 106 -2.64 5.54 -1.14
CA PRO A 106 -2.60 6.79 -0.37
C PRO A 106 -3.96 7.21 0.20
N PHE A 107 -5.06 6.72 -0.39
CA PHE A 107 -6.44 6.94 0.06
C PHE A 107 -7.05 5.59 0.43
N TYR A 108 -6.75 5.11 1.64
CA TYR A 108 -7.17 3.81 2.14
C TYR A 108 -8.45 3.91 2.98
N LYS A 109 -8.45 4.79 3.99
CA LYS A 109 -9.59 5.00 4.88
C LYS A 109 -9.78 6.48 5.21
N THR A 110 -10.98 6.82 5.63
CA THR A 110 -11.33 8.13 6.18
C THR A 110 -11.94 7.96 7.57
N PRO A 111 -11.62 8.84 8.54
CA PRO A 111 -12.32 8.88 9.81
C PRO A 111 -13.84 9.05 9.62
N ARG A 112 -14.62 8.45 10.52
CA ARG A 112 -16.01 8.86 10.73
C ARG A 112 -16.05 10.24 11.39
N GLU A 113 -17.15 10.96 11.22
CA GLU A 113 -17.39 12.25 11.90
C GLU A 113 -17.12 12.14 13.41
N ASN A 114 -17.67 11.09 14.05
CA ASN A 114 -17.37 10.73 15.42
C ASN A 114 -16.25 9.68 15.47
N CYS A 115 -15.00 10.13 15.42
CA CYS A 115 -13.83 9.25 15.51
C CYS A 115 -13.31 9.20 16.95
N THR A 116 -13.59 8.13 17.69
CA THR A 116 -13.15 7.94 19.09
C THR A 116 -12.27 6.70 19.26
N LEU A 117 -12.56 5.65 18.50
CA LEU A 117 -11.85 4.38 18.50
C LEU A 117 -10.98 4.26 17.25
N ASN A 118 -9.98 3.38 17.31
CA ASN A 118 -9.17 3.01 16.15
C ASN A 118 -9.98 2.32 15.03
N SER A 119 -11.18 1.83 15.33
CA SER A 119 -12.12 1.24 14.39
C SER A 119 -13.07 2.25 13.72
N ASP A 120 -13.07 3.52 14.14
CA ASP A 120 -13.98 4.55 13.62
C ASP A 120 -13.44 5.15 12.31
N TYR A 121 -13.14 4.26 11.37
CA TYR A 121 -12.63 4.56 10.04
C TYR A 121 -13.33 3.67 9.02
N ASP A 122 -13.75 4.26 7.91
CA ASP A 122 -14.39 3.55 6.81
C ASP A 122 -13.45 3.48 5.59
N CYS A 123 -13.50 2.34 4.90
CA CYS A 123 -12.74 2.13 3.66
C CYS A 123 -13.25 3.01 2.53
N LEU A 124 -12.32 3.53 1.71
CA LEU A 124 -12.67 4.36 0.57
C LEU A 124 -12.89 3.52 -0.69
N ASP A 125 -13.98 3.80 -1.40
CA ASP A 125 -14.26 3.24 -2.73
C ASP A 125 -13.59 4.07 -3.82
N LEU A 126 -12.40 3.62 -4.25
CA LEU A 126 -11.57 4.34 -5.23
C LEU A 126 -12.23 4.48 -6.61
N LEU A 127 -13.15 3.57 -6.98
CA LEU A 127 -13.82 3.63 -8.29
C LEU A 127 -14.69 4.89 -8.43
N THR A 128 -15.21 5.36 -7.31
CA THR A 128 -16.16 6.47 -7.29
C THR A 128 -15.57 7.73 -6.65
N LEU A 129 -14.39 7.69 -6.03
CA LEU A 129 -13.78 8.88 -5.40
C LEU A 129 -13.67 10.04 -6.41
N PRO A 130 -14.03 11.29 -6.04
CA PRO A 130 -13.74 12.47 -6.85
C PRO A 130 -12.24 12.64 -7.14
N ASP A 131 -11.91 13.35 -8.21
CA ASP A 131 -10.52 13.59 -8.61
C ASP A 131 -9.81 14.59 -7.69
N ASP A 132 -10.55 15.48 -7.02
CA ASP A 132 -10.09 16.49 -6.06
C ASP A 132 -10.29 16.06 -4.58
N TYR A 133 -10.54 14.77 -4.36
CA TYR A 133 -10.94 14.26 -3.05
C TYR A 133 -9.88 14.46 -1.95
N LEU A 134 -10.32 14.97 -0.80
CA LEU A 134 -9.55 14.99 0.46
C LEU A 134 -10.31 14.20 1.54
N PRO A 135 -9.66 13.23 2.23
CA PRO A 135 -10.27 12.53 3.36
C PRO A 135 -10.59 13.46 4.53
N ARG A 136 -11.53 13.05 5.39
CA ARG A 136 -11.63 13.66 6.72
C ARG A 136 -10.29 13.54 7.42
N THR A 137 -9.97 14.52 8.24
CA THR A 137 -8.82 14.49 9.14
C THR A 137 -9.30 14.58 10.57
N ASN A 138 -8.56 14.01 11.51
CA ASN A 138 -8.81 14.21 12.95
C ASN A 138 -8.04 15.41 13.51
N TYR A 139 -7.12 15.98 12.73
CA TYR A 139 -6.27 17.09 13.14
C TYR A 139 -6.20 18.13 12.03
N ILE A 140 -6.24 19.41 12.41
CA ILE A 140 -6.08 20.56 11.50
C ILE A 140 -5.06 21.55 12.08
N PRO A 141 -4.47 22.43 11.26
CA PRO A 141 -3.68 23.56 11.76
C PRO A 141 -4.50 24.44 12.73
N ALA A 142 -3.89 24.84 13.85
CA ALA A 142 -4.53 25.66 14.89
C ALA A 142 -3.90 27.05 15.07
N CYS A 143 -3.02 27.43 14.15
CA CYS A 143 -2.40 28.76 14.06
C CYS A 143 -2.57 29.32 12.65
N ASP A 144 -2.23 30.60 12.45
CA ASP A 144 -2.26 31.19 11.12
C ASP A 144 -1.26 30.53 10.16
N VAL A 145 -1.49 30.73 8.86
CA VAL A 145 -0.73 30.10 7.77
C VAL A 145 0.76 30.44 7.83
N GLN A 146 1.12 31.66 8.27
CA GLN A 146 2.53 32.08 8.34
C GLN A 146 3.25 31.37 9.49
N GLU A 147 2.63 31.33 10.65
CA GLU A 147 3.18 30.63 11.81
C GLU A 147 3.23 29.11 11.57
N TYR A 148 2.22 28.52 10.92
CA TYR A 148 2.23 27.11 10.57
C TYR A 148 3.36 26.78 9.58
N ALA A 149 3.53 27.62 8.55
CA ALA A 149 4.61 27.48 7.59
C ALA A 149 6.00 27.64 8.24
N LYS A 150 6.14 28.53 9.22
CA LYS A 150 7.38 28.73 9.99
C LYS A 150 7.71 27.52 10.87
N ARG A 151 6.70 26.89 11.49
CA ARG A 151 6.88 25.67 12.30
C ARG A 151 7.14 24.43 11.43
N THR A 152 6.68 24.45 10.19
CA THR A 152 6.82 23.31 9.26
C THR A 152 8.31 23.02 8.99
N PRO A 153 8.78 21.79 9.23
CA PRO A 153 10.17 21.43 8.97
C PRO A 153 10.58 21.66 7.52
N ARG A 154 11.86 21.93 7.30
CA ARG A 154 12.47 22.13 5.98
C ARG A 154 13.47 21.02 5.68
N VAL A 155 13.67 20.74 4.40
CA VAL A 155 14.73 19.81 3.97
C VAL A 155 16.11 20.38 4.28
N THR A 156 17.15 19.55 4.23
CA THR A 156 18.53 19.96 4.56
C THR A 156 19.32 20.42 3.33
N TRP A 157 18.67 20.55 2.17
CA TRP A 157 19.28 20.97 0.92
C TRP A 157 18.49 22.12 0.28
N THR A 158 19.15 22.88 -0.58
CA THR A 158 18.51 23.90 -1.40
C THR A 158 18.31 23.35 -2.82
N ASP A 159 17.08 23.49 -3.36
CA ASP A 159 16.79 23.10 -4.73
C ASP A 159 17.41 24.11 -5.73
N PRO A 160 17.71 23.71 -6.98
CA PRO A 160 18.24 24.64 -7.97
C PRO A 160 17.30 25.82 -8.22
N GLY A 161 17.79 27.04 -8.02
CA GLY A 161 17.02 28.28 -8.22
C GLY A 161 16.28 28.79 -6.98
N GLU A 162 16.41 28.11 -5.84
CA GLU A 162 15.87 28.57 -4.55
C GLU A 162 16.96 29.21 -3.70
N ASP A 163 16.59 30.19 -2.88
CA ASP A 163 17.52 30.86 -1.94
C ASP A 163 17.62 30.13 -0.60
N GLU A 164 16.57 29.40 -0.20
CA GLU A 164 16.48 28.68 1.07
C GLU A 164 15.94 27.26 0.90
N PRO A 165 16.27 26.32 1.82
CA PRO A 165 15.68 24.99 1.81
C PRO A 165 14.15 25.03 1.92
N ARG A 166 13.45 24.34 1.01
CA ARG A 166 11.97 24.32 0.97
C ARG A 166 11.39 23.48 2.11
N LYS A 167 10.09 23.67 2.39
CA LYS A 167 9.40 22.91 3.44
C LYS A 167 9.25 21.45 3.00
N VAL A 168 9.23 20.52 3.97
CA VAL A 168 8.98 19.10 3.68
C VAL A 168 7.59 18.84 3.09
N THR A 169 6.66 19.77 3.30
CA THR A 169 5.34 19.76 2.67
C THR A 169 5.39 20.13 1.20
N ASP A 170 6.45 20.76 0.69
CA ASP A 170 6.52 21.16 -0.71
C ASP A 170 6.96 20.02 -1.65
N TYR A 171 7.18 18.82 -1.09
CA TYR A 171 7.63 17.61 -1.79
C TYR A 171 6.60 16.47 -1.69
N TYR A 172 6.56 15.65 -2.74
CA TYR A 172 6.01 14.30 -2.66
C TYR A 172 6.92 13.44 -1.79
N ARG A 173 6.34 12.58 -0.96
CA ARG A 173 7.12 11.80 0.03
C ARG A 173 6.50 10.46 0.30
N LEU A 174 7.32 9.50 0.74
CA LEU A 174 6.82 8.19 1.17
C LEU A 174 6.45 8.26 2.64
N ALA A 175 5.17 8.07 2.94
CA ALA A 175 4.67 7.92 4.29
C ALA A 175 4.65 6.44 4.69
N TYR A 176 5.07 6.18 5.92
CA TYR A 176 5.10 4.87 6.55
C TYR A 176 4.33 4.93 7.86
N ARG A 177 3.60 3.87 8.20
CA ARG A 177 3.06 3.74 9.57
C ARG A 177 4.22 3.55 10.53
N ALA A 178 4.26 4.34 11.60
CA ALA A 178 5.35 4.28 12.58
C ALA A 178 5.28 2.99 13.41
N MET A 179 4.08 2.54 13.78
CA MET A 179 3.89 1.28 14.50
C MET A 179 3.85 0.09 13.54
N ILE A 180 4.64 -0.94 13.84
CA ILE A 180 4.79 -2.15 13.04
C ILE A 180 4.05 -3.30 13.72
N GLY A 181 3.01 -3.82 13.07
CA GLY A 181 2.35 -5.03 13.50
C GLY A 181 3.02 -6.26 12.89
N SER A 182 3.92 -6.92 13.62
CA SER A 182 4.63 -8.12 13.12
C SER A 182 3.67 -9.28 12.76
N ALA A 183 2.51 -9.35 13.41
CA ALA A 183 1.45 -10.32 13.11
C ALA A 183 0.40 -9.80 12.10
N SER A 184 0.57 -8.59 11.55
CA SER A 184 -0.38 -8.00 10.60
C SER A 184 -0.26 -8.62 9.20
N GLU A 185 -1.26 -8.34 8.36
CA GLU A 185 -1.27 -8.68 6.94
C GLU A 185 -0.01 -8.18 6.20
N ARG A 186 0.35 -6.92 6.45
CA ARG A 186 1.56 -6.26 5.95
C ARG A 186 2.26 -5.55 7.10
N THR A 187 3.59 -5.57 7.15
CA THR A 187 4.36 -4.87 8.20
C THR A 187 4.88 -3.52 7.70
N LEU A 188 5.31 -3.46 6.42
CA LEU A 188 5.81 -2.25 5.79
C LEU A 188 4.68 -1.48 5.09
N SER A 189 3.73 -0.98 5.89
CA SER A 189 2.60 -0.19 5.38
C SER A 189 3.04 1.20 4.94
N CYS A 190 3.10 1.44 3.62
CA CYS A 190 3.56 2.72 3.08
C CYS A 190 2.85 3.16 1.80
N ALA A 191 2.77 4.47 1.60
CA ALA A 191 2.21 5.07 0.39
C ALA A 191 2.98 6.33 0.02
N LEU A 192 2.98 6.64 -1.27
CA LEU A 192 3.40 7.94 -1.74
C LEU A 192 2.28 8.94 -1.44
N ILE A 193 2.57 10.01 -0.71
CA ILE A 193 1.60 11.05 -0.35
C ILE A 193 1.91 12.35 -1.13
N PRO A 194 0.88 13.17 -1.44
CA PRO A 194 1.07 14.34 -2.25
C PRO A 194 1.81 15.42 -1.46
N ASN A 195 2.29 16.45 -2.18
CA ASN A 195 2.77 17.66 -1.53
C ASN A 195 1.61 18.39 -0.82
N THR A 196 1.92 19.46 -0.10
CA THR A 196 1.03 20.30 0.72
C THR A 196 0.52 19.65 2.01
N VAL A 197 0.35 18.33 2.02
CA VAL A 197 -0.13 17.55 3.16
C VAL A 197 0.89 17.54 4.31
N SER A 198 0.42 17.49 5.54
CA SER A 198 1.23 17.29 6.77
C SER A 198 0.85 15.97 7.45
N HIS A 199 1.54 15.55 8.51
CA HIS A 199 1.16 14.33 9.23
C HIS A 199 1.50 14.38 10.72
N VAL A 200 0.79 13.56 11.50
CA VAL A 200 1.12 13.32 12.90
C VAL A 200 2.19 12.23 13.07
N ASN A 201 2.76 12.13 14.27
CA ASN A 201 3.89 11.25 14.60
C ASN A 201 3.57 9.74 14.58
N ASN A 202 2.31 9.34 14.41
CA ASN A 202 1.96 7.94 14.11
C ASN A 202 2.33 7.53 12.67
N ALA A 203 2.77 8.49 11.84
CA ALA A 203 3.40 8.27 10.55
C ALA A 203 4.82 8.85 10.55
N ARG A 204 5.67 8.24 9.74
CA ARG A 204 7.02 8.73 9.43
C ARG A 204 7.12 8.96 7.93
N THR A 205 7.80 10.02 7.50
CA THR A 205 7.98 10.28 6.07
C THR A 205 9.44 10.27 5.65
N TYR A 206 9.67 9.89 4.40
CA TYR A 206 10.96 9.96 3.72
C TYR A 206 10.80 10.84 2.48
N ILE A 207 11.58 11.92 2.43
CA ILE A 207 11.64 12.91 1.36
C ILE A 207 12.96 12.71 0.63
N PHE A 208 12.91 12.67 -0.70
CA PHE A 208 14.10 12.46 -1.53
C PHE A 208 14.34 13.69 -2.39
N LYS A 209 15.62 14.07 -2.54
CA LYS A 209 16.04 15.15 -3.44
C LYS A 209 15.76 14.79 -4.91
N ASN A 210 15.86 13.51 -5.25
CA ASN A 210 15.62 12.99 -6.59
C ASN A 210 14.35 12.13 -6.64
N LYS A 211 13.47 12.42 -7.62
CA LYS A 211 12.26 11.63 -7.89
C LYS A 211 12.57 10.17 -8.27
N HIS A 212 13.72 9.90 -8.86
CA HIS A 212 14.12 8.53 -9.20
C HIS A 212 14.33 7.70 -7.93
N ASP A 213 14.99 8.25 -6.91
CA ASP A 213 15.16 7.57 -5.63
C ASP A 213 13.82 7.37 -4.92
N LEU A 214 12.95 8.39 -4.95
CA LEU A 214 11.57 8.29 -4.43
C LEU A 214 10.82 7.09 -5.03
N LEU A 215 10.84 6.93 -6.35
CA LEU A 215 10.13 5.86 -7.04
C LEU A 215 10.81 4.49 -6.90
N ASN A 216 12.14 4.44 -6.91
CA ASN A 216 12.93 3.23 -6.64
C ASN A 216 12.60 2.67 -5.25
N ILE A 217 12.67 3.53 -4.23
CA ILE A 217 12.40 3.16 -2.85
C ILE A 217 10.93 2.83 -2.64
N ALA A 218 10.00 3.54 -3.30
CA ALA A 218 8.59 3.19 -3.31
C ALA A 218 8.36 1.77 -3.85
N ALA A 219 8.94 1.46 -5.01
CA ALA A 219 8.83 0.14 -5.63
C ALA A 219 9.37 -0.97 -4.71
N CYS A 220 10.55 -0.76 -4.13
CA CYS A 220 11.12 -1.66 -3.14
C CYS A 220 10.14 -1.86 -1.98
N HIS A 221 9.70 -0.78 -1.32
CA HIS A 221 8.92 -0.84 -0.09
C HIS A 221 7.44 -1.22 -0.28
N PHE A 222 6.90 -1.17 -1.50
CA PHE A 222 5.59 -1.76 -1.81
C PHE A 222 5.63 -3.29 -1.88
N SER A 223 6.82 -3.87 -2.11
CA SER A 223 7.00 -5.29 -2.36
C SER A 223 7.04 -6.15 -1.09
N LEU A 224 6.61 -7.41 -1.18
CA LEU A 224 6.75 -8.41 -0.12
C LEU A 224 8.20 -8.74 0.25
N PRO A 225 9.18 -8.81 -0.67
CA PRO A 225 10.58 -8.99 -0.29
C PRO A 225 11.08 -7.96 0.74
N PHE A 226 10.77 -6.66 0.56
CA PHE A 226 11.20 -5.63 1.52
C PHE A 226 10.32 -5.57 2.77
N ASP A 227 9.03 -5.91 2.66
CA ASP A 227 8.19 -6.12 3.84
C ASP A 227 8.75 -7.28 4.69
N PHE A 228 9.24 -8.34 4.05
CA PHE A 228 9.94 -9.43 4.73
C PHE A 228 11.23 -8.96 5.39
N LEU A 229 12.03 -8.11 4.73
CA LEU A 229 13.23 -7.54 5.34
C LEU A 229 12.87 -6.82 6.64
N LEU A 230 11.83 -5.97 6.64
CA LEU A 230 11.34 -5.33 7.86
C LEU A 230 10.85 -6.35 8.90
N LYS A 231 10.03 -7.30 8.49
CA LYS A 231 9.47 -8.32 9.37
C LYS A 231 10.55 -9.15 10.06
N SER A 232 11.63 -9.47 9.35
CA SER A 232 12.77 -10.23 9.85
C SER A 232 13.51 -9.52 10.99
N THR A 233 13.42 -8.18 11.09
CA THR A 233 14.04 -7.40 12.17
C THR A 233 13.35 -7.59 13.52
N GLY A 234 12.08 -8.03 13.54
CA GLY A 234 11.27 -8.13 14.75
C GLY A 234 10.92 -6.79 15.42
N LYS A 235 11.23 -5.64 14.80
CA LYS A 235 10.95 -4.32 15.36
C LYS A 235 9.44 -4.02 15.38
N GLN A 236 8.99 -3.36 16.44
CA GLN A 236 7.59 -2.95 16.64
C GLN A 236 7.33 -1.47 16.33
N ASN A 237 8.39 -0.68 16.16
CA ASN A 237 8.34 0.70 15.75
C ASN A 237 9.40 0.95 14.68
N LEU A 238 9.03 1.68 13.64
CA LEU A 238 9.87 1.96 12.49
C LEU A 238 11.09 2.78 12.87
N HIS A 239 10.93 3.86 13.65
CA HIS A 239 11.99 4.84 13.91
C HIS A 239 12.84 5.10 12.63
N ASN A 240 14.18 5.09 12.73
CA ASN A 240 15.09 5.26 11.59
C ASN A 240 15.50 3.92 10.94
N THR A 241 14.72 2.85 11.13
CA THR A 241 15.11 1.48 10.71
C THR A 241 15.39 1.38 9.22
N LEU A 242 14.66 2.11 8.38
CA LEU A 242 14.83 2.01 6.94
C LEU A 242 16.18 2.56 6.47
N ASP A 243 16.85 3.40 7.27
CA ASP A 243 18.17 3.93 6.96
C ASP A 243 19.21 2.79 6.91
N GLU A 244 18.98 1.71 7.66
CA GLU A 244 19.82 0.50 7.69
C GLU A 244 19.56 -0.43 6.48
N PHE A 245 18.46 -0.22 5.73
CA PHE A 245 18.04 -1.16 4.69
C PHE A 245 18.84 -0.96 3.41
N SER A 246 19.39 -2.07 2.93
CA SER A 246 19.81 -2.21 1.53
C SER A 246 18.64 -1.95 0.59
N PHE A 247 18.90 -1.35 -0.57
CA PHE A 247 17.91 -1.27 -1.64
C PHE A 247 18.46 -1.83 -2.95
N THR A 248 17.56 -2.21 -3.85
CA THR A 248 17.93 -2.79 -5.14
C THR A 248 18.10 -1.70 -6.17
N GLU A 249 19.20 -1.76 -6.92
CA GLU A 249 19.34 -0.96 -8.14
C GLU A 249 18.69 -1.71 -9.31
N PHE A 250 17.90 -0.99 -10.10
CA PHE A 250 17.16 -1.55 -11.23
C PHE A 250 17.82 -1.14 -12.54
N ASN A 251 17.87 -2.06 -13.50
CA ASN A 251 18.19 -1.70 -14.88
C ASN A 251 17.08 -0.83 -15.49
N THR A 252 17.38 -0.16 -16.60
CA THR A 252 16.48 0.81 -17.25
C THR A 252 15.08 0.25 -17.52
N LEU A 253 14.99 -0.97 -18.03
CA LEU A 253 13.69 -1.59 -18.34
C LEU A 253 12.88 -1.90 -17.07
N THR A 254 13.54 -2.43 -16.04
CA THR A 254 12.90 -2.78 -14.77
C THR A 254 12.42 -1.53 -14.04
N ILE A 255 13.19 -0.44 -14.07
CA ILE A 255 12.74 0.80 -13.43
C ILE A 255 11.56 1.44 -14.16
N ILE A 256 11.47 1.37 -15.49
CA ILE A 256 10.28 1.82 -16.21
C ILE A 256 9.04 1.02 -15.76
N ARG A 257 9.17 -0.30 -15.72
CA ARG A 257 8.09 -1.22 -15.28
C ARG A 257 7.62 -0.97 -13.86
N LEU A 258 8.55 -0.71 -12.95
CA LEU A 258 8.25 -0.44 -11.55
C LEU A 258 7.69 0.97 -11.35
N SER A 259 8.29 1.99 -12.00
CA SER A 259 7.88 3.39 -11.86
C SER A 259 6.42 3.57 -12.28
N VAL A 260 6.02 3.02 -13.44
CA VAL A 260 4.63 3.11 -13.86
C VAL A 260 3.69 2.43 -12.86
N ARG A 261 4.04 1.25 -12.35
CA ARG A 261 3.21 0.52 -11.37
C ARG A 261 3.07 1.27 -10.05
N VAL A 262 4.14 1.91 -9.57
CA VAL A 262 4.10 2.80 -8.39
C VAL A 262 3.18 3.99 -8.64
N LEU A 263 3.32 4.66 -9.79
CA LEU A 263 2.54 5.86 -10.12
C LEU A 263 1.05 5.54 -10.29
N ILE A 264 0.69 4.52 -11.07
CA ILE A 264 -0.71 4.17 -11.32
C ILE A 264 -1.41 3.66 -10.05
N LEU A 265 -0.67 3.14 -9.06
CA LEU A 265 -1.19 2.79 -7.75
C LEU A 265 -1.42 4.03 -6.86
N SER A 266 -0.58 5.06 -7.00
CA SER A 266 -0.51 6.20 -6.08
C SER A 266 -1.24 7.45 -6.57
N CYS A 267 -1.19 7.78 -7.85
CA CYS A 267 -1.68 9.03 -8.44
C CYS A 267 -3.21 9.02 -8.62
N ILE A 268 -3.94 8.88 -7.51
CA ILE A 268 -5.40 8.73 -7.49
C ILE A 268 -6.12 10.06 -7.66
N THR A 269 -5.59 11.16 -7.13
CA THR A 269 -6.22 12.50 -7.17
C THR A 269 -5.38 13.50 -7.97
N ASP A 270 -5.94 14.66 -8.23
CA ASP A 270 -5.30 15.79 -8.91
C ASP A 270 -4.06 16.33 -8.18
N GLY A 271 -3.96 16.09 -6.87
CA GLY A 271 -2.77 16.33 -6.05
C GLY A 271 -1.50 15.61 -6.52
N TYR A 272 -1.60 14.73 -7.52
CA TYR A 272 -0.47 14.03 -8.16
C TYR A 272 -0.18 14.46 -9.60
N VAL A 273 -0.96 15.40 -10.17
CA VAL A 273 -0.81 15.84 -11.57
C VAL A 273 0.63 16.27 -11.85
N TYR A 274 1.24 17.05 -10.96
CA TYR A 274 2.62 17.50 -11.17
C TYR A 274 3.61 16.33 -11.19
N LEU A 275 3.51 15.38 -10.26
CA LEU A 275 4.41 14.24 -10.24
C LEU A 275 4.24 13.36 -11.48
N TRP A 276 2.99 13.08 -11.87
CA TRP A 276 2.67 12.29 -13.06
C TRP A 276 3.29 12.92 -14.31
N ASN A 277 2.94 14.18 -14.60
CA ASN A 277 3.37 14.88 -15.80
C ASN A 277 4.91 15.01 -15.87
N LYS A 278 5.59 15.14 -14.72
CA LYS A 278 7.05 15.22 -14.65
C LYS A 278 7.77 13.87 -14.74
N THR A 279 7.05 12.77 -14.63
CA THR A 279 7.64 11.42 -14.58
C THR A 279 7.23 10.55 -15.76
N PHE A 280 6.09 10.85 -16.40
CA PHE A 280 5.60 10.11 -17.55
C PHE A 280 6.68 9.99 -18.64
N THR A 281 6.83 8.78 -19.16
CA THR A 281 7.58 8.50 -20.39
C THR A 281 6.70 7.70 -21.35
N PRO A 282 6.90 7.82 -22.68
CA PRO A 282 6.13 7.04 -23.66
C PRO A 282 6.22 5.53 -23.45
N ASP A 283 7.29 5.03 -22.82
CA ASP A 283 7.47 3.60 -22.50
C ASP A 283 6.44 3.08 -21.50
N PHE A 284 5.75 3.96 -20.76
CA PHE A 284 4.66 3.54 -19.87
C PHE A 284 3.50 2.94 -20.67
N SER A 285 3.23 3.48 -21.87
CA SER A 285 2.12 3.03 -22.71
C SER A 285 2.42 1.73 -23.48
N THR A 286 3.68 1.27 -23.47
CA THR A 286 4.09 -0.02 -24.06
C THR A 286 3.99 -1.18 -23.09
N GLN A 287 3.82 -0.90 -21.79
CA GLN A 287 3.72 -1.94 -20.76
C GLN A 287 2.43 -2.75 -20.91
N ARG A 288 2.42 -3.98 -20.39
CA ARG A 288 1.25 -4.86 -20.39
C ARG A 288 1.14 -5.58 -19.05
N TRP A 289 -0.06 -6.10 -18.77
CA TRP A 289 -0.27 -7.02 -17.67
C TRP A 289 0.40 -8.36 -17.97
N SER A 290 0.93 -9.00 -16.93
CA SER A 290 1.43 -10.37 -17.03
C SER A 290 0.29 -11.40 -17.17
N ARG A 291 -0.93 -11.03 -16.78
CA ARG A 291 -2.13 -11.87 -16.92
C ARG A 291 -3.10 -11.31 -17.93
N ASN A 292 -3.64 -12.21 -18.75
CA ASN A 292 -4.76 -11.94 -19.64
C ASN A 292 -6.05 -12.50 -19.02
N LEU A 293 -6.73 -11.68 -18.21
CA LEU A 293 -7.97 -12.02 -17.51
C LEU A 293 -9.02 -10.92 -17.71
N PRO A 294 -10.32 -11.24 -17.75
CA PRO A 294 -11.39 -10.25 -17.94
C PRO A 294 -11.42 -9.13 -16.89
N GLN A 295 -11.04 -9.42 -15.65
CA GLN A 295 -11.01 -8.46 -14.53
C GLN A 295 -9.91 -7.40 -14.68
N LEU A 296 -8.97 -7.59 -15.62
CA LEU A 296 -7.89 -6.66 -15.90
C LEU A 296 -8.18 -5.90 -17.21
N PRO A 297 -8.21 -4.57 -17.18
CA PRO A 297 -8.31 -3.76 -18.39
C PRO A 297 -7.03 -3.92 -19.22
N GLN A 298 -7.11 -4.69 -20.30
CA GLN A 298 -5.95 -5.09 -21.11
C GLN A 298 -5.32 -3.91 -21.87
N ASP A 299 -6.11 -2.89 -22.17
CA ASP A 299 -5.71 -1.64 -22.82
C ASP A 299 -5.28 -0.54 -21.84
N PHE A 300 -5.32 -0.79 -20.52
CA PHE A 300 -5.04 0.22 -19.49
C PHE A 300 -3.73 0.97 -19.73
N PHE A 301 -2.63 0.24 -19.93
CA PHE A 301 -1.33 0.85 -20.18
C PHE A 301 -1.32 1.61 -21.50
N ALA A 302 -1.86 1.03 -22.58
CA ALA A 302 -1.92 1.68 -23.89
C ALA A 302 -2.69 3.01 -23.86
N ASN A 303 -3.66 3.14 -22.96
CA ASN A 303 -4.48 4.34 -22.77
C ASN A 303 -3.87 5.37 -21.80
N LEU A 304 -2.68 5.13 -21.23
CA LEU A 304 -1.99 6.11 -20.40
C LEU A 304 -1.55 7.33 -21.22
N THR A 305 -1.71 8.52 -20.64
CA THR A 305 -1.43 9.81 -21.27
C THR A 305 -0.34 10.61 -20.55
N PRO A 306 0.39 11.50 -21.24
CA PRO A 306 1.38 12.37 -20.61
C PRO A 306 0.80 13.29 -19.55
N GLU A 307 -0.37 13.87 -19.83
CA GLU A 307 -1.15 14.63 -18.86
C GLU A 307 -1.97 13.67 -17.99
N TRP A 308 -1.93 13.88 -16.67
CA TRP A 308 -2.75 13.10 -15.76
C TRP A 308 -4.24 13.31 -16.03
N GLN A 309 -4.96 12.19 -16.08
CA GLN A 309 -6.42 12.11 -16.07
C GLN A 309 -6.83 10.95 -15.17
N ARG A 310 -8.10 10.91 -14.76
CA ARG A 310 -8.66 9.86 -13.88
C ARG A 310 -8.24 8.43 -14.25
N ASN A 311 -8.23 8.12 -15.55
CA ASN A 311 -7.91 6.79 -16.07
C ASN A 311 -6.42 6.44 -16.05
N CYS A 312 -5.54 7.37 -15.63
CA CYS A 312 -4.12 7.10 -15.42
C CYS A 312 -3.83 6.31 -14.14
N ALA A 313 -4.83 6.06 -13.27
CA ALA A 313 -4.61 5.36 -12.01
C ALA A 313 -5.59 4.21 -11.75
N LEU A 314 -5.06 3.13 -11.18
CA LEU A 314 -5.78 1.90 -10.89
C LEU A 314 -6.73 2.08 -9.71
N ARG A 315 -8.02 1.83 -9.94
CA ARG A 315 -9.09 1.98 -8.94
C ARG A 315 -9.78 0.68 -8.58
N SER A 316 -9.84 -0.28 -9.52
CA SER A 316 -10.39 -1.63 -9.27
C SER A 316 -9.49 -2.40 -8.30
N ASP A 317 -10.10 -3.10 -7.35
CA ASP A 317 -9.38 -3.85 -6.31
C ASP A 317 -8.46 -4.91 -6.92
N TYR A 318 -8.94 -5.62 -7.96
CA TYR A 318 -8.18 -6.68 -8.63
C TYR A 318 -6.96 -6.13 -9.37
N SER A 319 -7.11 -5.04 -10.13
CA SER A 319 -5.98 -4.45 -10.87
C SER A 319 -4.91 -3.91 -9.93
N ARG A 320 -5.32 -3.33 -8.78
CA ARG A 320 -4.38 -2.88 -7.74
C ARG A 320 -3.65 -4.05 -7.09
N ARG A 321 -4.35 -5.15 -6.78
CA ARG A 321 -3.74 -6.41 -6.32
C ARG A 321 -2.73 -6.94 -7.34
N GLN A 322 -3.10 -7.01 -8.61
CA GLN A 322 -2.23 -7.50 -9.67
C GLN A 322 -0.97 -6.64 -9.84
N ALA A 323 -1.08 -5.32 -9.76
CA ALA A 323 0.08 -4.43 -9.82
C ALA A 323 1.06 -4.69 -8.66
N LEU A 324 0.57 -4.95 -7.45
CA LEU A 324 1.41 -5.33 -6.30
C LEU A 324 2.09 -6.69 -6.51
N VAL A 325 1.38 -7.68 -7.06
CA VAL A 325 1.96 -8.98 -7.43
C VAL A 325 3.11 -8.81 -8.43
N GLU A 326 2.93 -7.97 -9.44
CA GLU A 326 3.96 -7.73 -10.45
C GLU A 326 5.14 -6.94 -9.87
N ILE A 327 4.91 -5.99 -8.95
CA ILE A 327 5.98 -5.33 -8.20
C ILE A 327 6.79 -6.34 -7.39
N ASP A 328 6.13 -7.27 -6.68
CA ASP A 328 6.81 -8.32 -5.90
C ASP A 328 7.77 -9.12 -6.78
N VAL A 329 7.32 -9.54 -7.96
CA VAL A 329 8.12 -10.33 -8.91
C VAL A 329 9.28 -9.51 -9.48
N LEU A 330 9.03 -8.29 -9.94
CA LEU A 330 10.07 -7.43 -10.52
C LEU A 330 11.16 -7.12 -9.50
N VAL A 331 10.78 -6.80 -8.25
CA VAL A 331 11.74 -6.56 -7.16
C VAL A 331 12.48 -7.84 -6.78
N ALA A 332 11.79 -8.97 -6.67
CA ALA A 332 12.41 -10.26 -6.37
C ALA A 332 13.45 -10.66 -7.44
N GLN A 333 13.11 -10.53 -8.72
CA GLN A 333 14.03 -10.82 -9.82
C GLN A 333 15.24 -9.86 -9.83
N ALA A 334 15.05 -8.60 -9.47
CA ALA A 334 16.14 -7.63 -9.39
C ALA A 334 17.07 -7.88 -8.18
N LEU A 335 16.52 -8.38 -7.06
CA LEU A 335 17.30 -8.87 -5.91
C LEU A 335 18.08 -10.15 -6.21
N GLY A 336 17.84 -10.81 -7.35
CA GLY A 336 18.40 -12.13 -7.66
C GLY A 336 17.73 -13.26 -6.88
N LEU A 337 16.49 -13.08 -6.41
CA LEU A 337 15.69 -14.17 -5.86
C LEU A 337 15.29 -15.15 -6.96
N THR A 338 15.03 -16.38 -6.55
CA THR A 338 14.33 -17.39 -7.32
C THR A 338 12.84 -17.28 -7.03
N LEU A 339 12.02 -17.84 -7.92
CA LEU A 339 10.57 -17.91 -7.71
C LEU A 339 10.23 -18.67 -6.41
N GLU A 340 10.94 -19.74 -6.10
CA GLU A 340 10.69 -20.54 -4.89
C GLU A 340 11.02 -19.77 -3.61
N GLU A 341 12.03 -18.90 -3.63
CA GLU A 341 12.32 -18.01 -2.50
C GLU A 341 11.21 -16.97 -2.30
N LEU A 342 10.70 -16.36 -3.37
CA LEU A 342 9.56 -15.44 -3.28
C LEU A 342 8.30 -16.15 -2.72
N LEU A 343 8.01 -17.35 -3.23
CA LEU A 343 6.93 -18.19 -2.70
C LEU A 343 7.15 -18.56 -1.23
N THR A 344 8.39 -18.86 -0.85
CA THR A 344 8.75 -19.18 0.54
C THR A 344 8.54 -17.98 1.46
N ILE A 345 8.94 -16.77 1.04
CA ILE A 345 8.65 -15.52 1.74
C ILE A 345 7.14 -15.40 1.98
N TYR A 346 6.33 -15.50 0.92
CA TYR A 346 4.88 -15.39 1.03
C TYR A 346 4.26 -16.43 1.98
N ARG A 347 4.61 -17.72 1.80
CA ARG A 347 4.05 -18.83 2.59
C ARG A 347 4.41 -18.79 4.06
N VAL A 348 5.66 -18.44 4.38
CA VAL A 348 6.19 -18.52 5.76
C VAL A 348 5.98 -17.22 6.52
N GLN A 349 6.19 -16.08 5.88
CA GLN A 349 6.26 -14.78 6.56
C GLN A 349 4.96 -14.01 6.50
N PHE A 350 4.04 -14.35 5.58
CA PHE A 350 2.77 -13.64 5.42
C PHE A 350 1.53 -14.54 5.59
N PRO A 351 1.43 -15.33 6.69
CA PRO A 351 0.32 -16.27 6.87
C PRO A 351 -1.06 -15.58 6.95
N VAL A 352 -1.13 -14.39 7.54
CA VAL A 352 -2.39 -13.61 7.63
C VAL A 352 -2.83 -13.13 6.25
N MET A 353 -1.91 -12.58 5.47
CA MET A 353 -2.19 -12.18 4.08
C MET A 353 -2.65 -13.37 3.26
N ARG A 354 -1.97 -14.52 3.39
CA ARG A 354 -2.32 -15.75 2.68
C ARG A 354 -3.70 -16.28 3.07
N GLN A 355 -4.04 -16.21 4.35
CA GLN A 355 -5.38 -16.55 4.82
C GLN A 355 -6.44 -15.61 4.24
N TYR A 356 -6.17 -14.31 4.16
CA TYR A 356 -7.12 -13.35 3.61
C TYR A 356 -7.29 -13.51 2.11
N GLU A 357 -6.20 -13.65 1.37
CA GLU A 357 -6.26 -13.81 -0.09
C GLU A 357 -6.94 -15.10 -0.50
N ALA A 358 -6.71 -16.21 0.21
CA ALA A 358 -7.34 -17.50 -0.08
C ALA A 358 -8.87 -17.47 -0.01
N ASP A 359 -9.46 -16.40 0.52
CA ASP A 359 -10.91 -16.25 0.67
C ASP A 359 -11.37 -14.82 0.38
N THR A 360 -10.61 -14.08 -0.44
CA THR A 360 -11.05 -12.79 -0.99
C THR A 360 -11.56 -13.02 -2.42
N TRP A 361 -12.82 -12.68 -2.64
CA TRP A 361 -13.54 -12.94 -3.88
C TRP A 361 -13.83 -11.64 -4.62
N TYR A 362 -13.66 -11.69 -5.93
CA TYR A 362 -13.84 -10.56 -6.84
C TYR A 362 -14.95 -10.85 -7.84
N ASP A 363 -15.64 -9.80 -8.26
CA ASP A 363 -16.60 -9.84 -9.37
C ASP A 363 -15.87 -9.80 -10.73
N GLN A 364 -16.64 -9.90 -11.82
CA GLN A 364 -16.07 -9.86 -13.18
C GLN A 364 -15.42 -8.52 -13.57
N ASN A 365 -15.70 -7.44 -12.83
CA ASN A 365 -15.09 -6.13 -13.03
C ASN A 365 -13.89 -5.89 -12.08
N GLY A 366 -13.52 -6.88 -11.28
CA GLY A 366 -12.41 -6.83 -10.35
C GLY A 366 -12.70 -6.10 -9.04
N ARG A 367 -13.96 -5.84 -8.69
CA ARG A 367 -14.38 -5.31 -7.37
C ARG A 367 -14.49 -6.46 -6.37
N ILE A 368 -14.01 -6.26 -5.14
CA ILE A 368 -14.18 -7.25 -4.05
C ILE A 368 -15.66 -7.36 -3.69
N ILE A 369 -16.23 -8.57 -3.81
CA ILE A 369 -17.57 -8.89 -3.28
C ILE A 369 -17.50 -9.46 -1.86
N PHE A 370 -16.40 -10.09 -1.48
CA PHE A 370 -16.22 -10.62 -0.13
C PHE A 370 -14.73 -10.67 0.24
N THR A 371 -14.40 -10.33 1.49
CA THR A 371 -13.07 -10.54 2.06
C THR A 371 -13.13 -10.77 3.57
N PRO A 372 -12.33 -11.67 4.14
CA PRO A 372 -12.17 -11.81 5.59
C PRO A 372 -11.17 -10.79 6.18
N SER A 373 -10.53 -9.94 5.37
CA SER A 373 -9.50 -9.03 5.85
C SER A 373 -10.04 -8.06 6.90
N LYS A 374 -9.37 -8.01 8.06
CA LYS A 374 -9.65 -7.03 9.12
C LYS A 374 -9.27 -5.61 8.72
N GLY A 375 -8.42 -5.45 7.70
CA GLY A 375 -8.09 -4.16 7.12
C GLY A 375 -9.26 -3.59 6.29
N LEU A 376 -10.06 -4.44 5.67
CA LEU A 376 -11.10 -4.07 4.69
C LEU A 376 -12.53 -4.28 5.22
N VAL A 377 -12.74 -4.12 6.53
CA VAL A 377 -14.08 -4.20 7.13
C VAL A 377 -15.01 -3.18 6.46
N GLY A 378 -16.15 -3.67 5.95
CA GLY A 378 -17.12 -2.85 5.21
C GLY A 378 -16.96 -2.90 3.69
N VAL A 379 -15.89 -3.50 3.17
CA VAL A 379 -15.73 -3.76 1.73
C VAL A 379 -16.40 -5.09 1.38
N GLY A 380 -17.29 -5.06 0.39
CA GLY A 380 -18.07 -6.23 -0.02
C GLY A 380 -19.22 -6.57 0.94
N LEU A 381 -19.81 -7.74 0.72
CA LEU A 381 -20.83 -8.32 1.59
C LEU A 381 -20.20 -8.88 2.88
N PRO A 382 -20.93 -8.91 4.00
CA PRO A 382 -20.52 -9.70 5.15
C PRO A 382 -20.56 -11.20 4.80
N ARG A 383 -19.81 -12.04 5.55
CA ARG A 383 -19.84 -13.51 5.35
C ARG A 383 -21.27 -14.04 5.34
N THR A 384 -21.99 -13.75 6.41
CA THR A 384 -23.39 -14.12 6.63
C THR A 384 -24.24 -12.85 6.67
N ALA A 385 -25.48 -12.97 6.21
CA ALA A 385 -26.45 -11.89 6.24
C ALA A 385 -26.58 -11.26 7.65
N ARG A 386 -26.53 -9.93 7.73
CA ARG A 386 -26.66 -9.20 8.99
C ARG A 386 -27.97 -8.42 9.00
N LYS A 387 -28.92 -8.81 9.87
CA LYS A 387 -30.18 -8.07 10.06
C LYS A 387 -29.96 -6.61 10.50
N ALA A 388 -28.81 -6.30 11.09
CA ALA A 388 -28.44 -4.93 11.46
C ALA A 388 -28.25 -4.02 10.23
N ASP A 389 -27.86 -4.57 9.08
CA ASP A 389 -27.64 -3.78 7.86
C ASP A 389 -28.95 -3.17 7.38
N LEU A 390 -30.05 -3.94 7.39
CA LEU A 390 -31.40 -3.43 7.07
C LEU A 390 -31.83 -2.30 8.02
N LYS A 391 -31.53 -2.44 9.31
CA LYS A 391 -31.82 -1.40 10.32
C LYS A 391 -31.01 -0.11 10.09
N ASN A 392 -29.83 -0.26 9.49
CA ASN A 392 -28.97 0.86 9.10
C ASN A 392 -29.28 1.35 7.67
N GLY A 393 -30.44 0.99 7.12
CA GLY A 393 -30.91 1.50 5.84
C GLY A 393 -30.26 0.86 4.61
N PHE A 394 -29.56 -0.28 4.76
CA PHE A 394 -29.03 -1.00 3.60
C PHE A 394 -30.17 -1.69 2.85
N VAL A 395 -30.16 -1.59 1.53
CA VAL A 395 -31.12 -2.26 0.64
C VAL A 395 -30.33 -3.18 -0.30
N PHE A 396 -30.74 -4.43 -0.39
CA PHE A 396 -30.06 -5.46 -1.18
C PHE A 396 -30.92 -5.83 -2.39
N ASN A 397 -30.28 -6.19 -3.50
CA ASN A 397 -30.95 -6.77 -4.65
C ASN A 397 -30.07 -7.85 -5.32
N VAL A 398 -30.71 -8.90 -5.82
CA VAL A 398 -30.06 -9.95 -6.61
C VAL A 398 -30.89 -10.16 -7.86
N ASP A 399 -30.32 -9.76 -9.00
CA ASP A 399 -30.88 -10.01 -10.32
C ASP A 399 -30.10 -11.14 -10.98
N SER A 400 -30.56 -12.37 -10.77
CA SER A 400 -29.97 -13.56 -11.38
C SER A 400 -31.00 -14.67 -11.55
N PRO A 401 -31.00 -15.39 -12.69
CA PRO A 401 -31.81 -16.60 -12.85
C PRO A 401 -31.42 -17.73 -11.88
N ASP A 402 -30.20 -17.69 -11.33
CA ASP A 402 -29.72 -18.68 -10.36
C ASP A 402 -30.20 -18.38 -8.93
N TRP A 403 -30.80 -17.20 -8.71
CA TRP A 403 -31.26 -16.77 -7.40
C TRP A 403 -32.57 -17.45 -7.00
N THR A 404 -32.54 -18.14 -5.86
CA THR A 404 -33.70 -18.85 -5.30
C THR A 404 -34.20 -18.27 -3.98
N GLY A 405 -33.56 -17.19 -3.49
CA GLY A 405 -33.91 -16.58 -2.20
C GLY A 405 -35.15 -15.69 -2.20
N GLY A 406 -35.79 -15.48 -3.36
CA GLY A 406 -37.03 -14.71 -3.49
C GLY A 406 -36.79 -13.18 -3.56
N ASP A 407 -37.82 -12.41 -3.21
CA ASP A 407 -37.76 -10.94 -3.21
C ASP A 407 -36.81 -10.42 -2.11
N CYS A 408 -35.90 -9.53 -2.49
CA CYS A 408 -34.89 -8.97 -1.60
C CYS A 408 -35.36 -7.73 -0.81
N THR A 409 -36.60 -7.25 -1.02
CA THR A 409 -37.12 -5.98 -0.49
C THR A 409 -36.92 -5.78 1.03
N ASP A 410 -36.88 -6.86 1.82
CA ASP A 410 -36.60 -6.82 3.28
C ASP A 410 -35.58 -7.90 3.73
N GLN A 411 -34.70 -8.32 2.82
CA GLN A 411 -33.76 -9.41 3.08
C GLN A 411 -32.32 -8.89 3.16
N ALA A 412 -31.67 -9.18 4.28
CA ALA A 412 -30.22 -9.03 4.38
C ALA A 412 -29.55 -10.15 3.59
N ILE A 413 -28.48 -9.82 2.87
CA ILE A 413 -27.72 -10.76 2.05
C ILE A 413 -26.27 -10.78 2.50
N GLY A 414 -25.73 -11.98 2.67
CA GLY A 414 -24.31 -12.22 2.88
C GLY A 414 -23.67 -12.93 1.69
N TRP A 415 -22.34 -13.03 1.73
CA TRP A 415 -21.55 -13.77 0.76
C TRP A 415 -22.00 -15.22 0.60
N ASP A 416 -22.31 -15.91 1.71
CA ASP A 416 -22.75 -17.30 1.69
C ASP A 416 -24.05 -17.51 0.89
N ASP A 417 -24.88 -16.47 0.77
CA ASP A 417 -26.13 -16.51 0.04
C ASP A 417 -25.92 -16.36 -1.48
N VAL A 418 -24.87 -15.67 -1.94
CA VAL A 418 -24.69 -15.33 -3.38
C VAL A 418 -23.49 -16.00 -4.04
N LYS A 419 -22.58 -16.64 -3.29
CA LYS A 419 -21.35 -17.23 -3.83
C LYS A 419 -21.53 -18.28 -4.93
N HIS A 420 -22.72 -18.84 -5.06
CA HIS A 420 -23.04 -19.90 -6.02
C HIS A 420 -23.51 -19.35 -7.39
N LEU A 421 -23.82 -18.07 -7.49
CA LEU A 421 -24.34 -17.46 -8.72
C LEU A 421 -23.33 -17.59 -9.87
N GLN A 422 -23.79 -18.08 -11.02
CA GLN A 422 -22.97 -18.23 -12.22
C GLN A 422 -23.17 -17.06 -13.20
N THR A 423 -24.24 -16.30 -13.04
CA THR A 423 -24.54 -15.09 -13.82
C THR A 423 -25.39 -14.12 -13.00
N GLY A 424 -25.61 -12.91 -13.53
CA GLY A 424 -26.42 -11.87 -12.90
C GLY A 424 -25.64 -10.88 -12.03
N ILE A 425 -26.38 -10.01 -11.36
CA ILE A 425 -25.87 -8.86 -10.61
C ILE A 425 -26.36 -8.93 -9.17
N VAL A 426 -25.44 -8.73 -8.23
CA VAL A 426 -25.76 -8.45 -6.83
C VAL A 426 -25.54 -6.96 -6.58
N SER A 427 -26.42 -6.30 -5.85
CA SER A 427 -26.24 -4.90 -5.50
C SER A 427 -26.65 -4.57 -4.07
N VAL A 428 -26.01 -3.54 -3.52
CA VAL A 428 -26.29 -2.99 -2.20
C VAL A 428 -26.34 -1.48 -2.29
N THR A 429 -27.42 -0.89 -1.78
CA THR A 429 -27.61 0.55 -1.66
C THR A 429 -27.56 0.96 -0.19
N PHE A 430 -26.76 1.97 0.15
CA PHE A 430 -26.57 2.46 1.52
C PHE A 430 -26.23 3.95 1.54
N ASP A 431 -26.23 4.56 2.73
CA ASP A 431 -25.82 5.95 2.92
C ASP A 431 -24.29 6.01 3.15
N ASP A 432 -23.58 6.66 2.22
CA ASP A 432 -22.13 6.79 2.22
C ASP A 432 -21.70 8.15 2.78
N TYR A 433 -21.09 8.13 3.96
CA TYR A 433 -20.54 9.33 4.61
C TYR A 433 -19.05 9.52 4.33
N THR A 434 -18.42 8.76 3.43
CA THR A 434 -16.96 8.87 3.20
C THR A 434 -16.56 10.12 2.41
N ARG A 435 -17.52 10.82 1.79
CA ARG A 435 -17.30 11.96 0.87
C ARG A 435 -17.80 13.29 1.40
N SER A 436 -18.82 13.28 2.24
CA SER A 436 -19.44 14.45 2.86
C SER A 436 -20.09 14.06 4.19
N ASP A 437 -20.36 15.04 5.04
CA ASP A 437 -21.08 14.83 6.30
C ASP A 437 -22.60 14.68 6.09
N GLU A 438 -23.14 15.20 4.98
CA GLU A 438 -24.56 15.04 4.63
C GLU A 438 -24.92 13.59 4.26
N GLY A 439 -23.93 12.81 3.83
CA GLY A 439 -24.12 11.45 3.32
C GLY A 439 -24.68 11.44 1.90
N GLU A 440 -24.28 10.45 1.11
CA GLU A 440 -24.76 10.25 -0.25
C GLU A 440 -25.37 8.86 -0.38
N ARG A 441 -26.61 8.76 -0.89
CA ARG A 441 -27.22 7.46 -1.17
C ARG A 441 -26.53 6.82 -2.36
N ARG A 442 -25.76 5.75 -2.12
CA ARG A 442 -24.95 5.10 -3.16
C ARG A 442 -25.30 3.63 -3.32
N THR A 443 -25.19 3.15 -4.57
CA THR A 443 -25.34 1.73 -4.91
C THR A 443 -24.00 1.17 -5.37
N VAL A 444 -23.63 0.03 -4.79
CA VAL A 444 -22.52 -0.81 -5.25
C VAL A 444 -23.10 -2.05 -5.94
N THR A 445 -22.50 -2.44 -7.06
CA THR A 445 -22.89 -3.62 -7.84
C THR A 445 -21.71 -4.58 -8.01
N TRP A 446 -22.01 -5.87 -8.11
CA TRP A 446 -21.05 -6.93 -8.39
C TRP A 446 -21.62 -7.88 -9.44
N GLN A 447 -20.81 -8.17 -10.46
CA GLN A 447 -21.14 -9.06 -11.57
C GLN A 447 -20.65 -10.50 -11.31
N ALA A 448 -21.57 -11.47 -11.27
CA ALA A 448 -21.26 -12.89 -11.22
C ALA A 448 -20.81 -13.44 -12.60
N PRO A 449 -20.04 -14.56 -12.66
CA PRO A 449 -19.57 -15.38 -11.54
C PRO A 449 -18.44 -14.69 -10.75
N PHE A 450 -18.14 -15.17 -9.54
CA PHE A 450 -17.08 -14.61 -8.70
C PHE A 450 -15.80 -15.42 -8.80
N ILE A 451 -14.65 -14.74 -8.78
CA ILE A 451 -13.34 -15.38 -8.86
C ILE A 451 -12.56 -15.23 -7.56
N ASN A 452 -11.72 -16.22 -7.26
CA ASN A 452 -10.78 -16.21 -6.14
C ASN A 452 -9.38 -16.46 -6.71
N PRO A 453 -8.55 -15.40 -6.88
CA PRO A 453 -7.24 -15.54 -7.51
C PRO A 453 -6.23 -16.22 -6.58
N ASP A 454 -5.41 -17.12 -7.14
CA ASP A 454 -4.28 -17.72 -6.44
C ASP A 454 -3.01 -16.90 -6.69
N ARG A 455 -2.54 -16.19 -5.65
CA ARG A 455 -1.29 -15.41 -5.71
C ARG A 455 -0.07 -16.25 -6.06
N GLU A 456 -0.01 -17.51 -5.64
CA GLU A 456 1.12 -18.37 -5.97
C GLU A 456 1.15 -18.71 -7.48
N ASP A 457 -0.03 -18.86 -8.11
CA ASP A 457 -0.17 -18.96 -9.57
C ASP A 457 0.16 -17.63 -10.25
N ASP A 458 -0.37 -16.52 -9.73
CA ASP A 458 -0.08 -15.19 -10.28
C ASP A 458 1.42 -14.88 -10.27
N TYR A 459 2.14 -15.27 -9.21
CA TYR A 459 3.60 -15.16 -9.15
C TYR A 459 4.29 -15.98 -10.22
N LYS A 460 3.86 -17.23 -10.48
CA LYS A 460 4.45 -18.06 -11.54
C LYS A 460 4.28 -17.42 -12.91
N VAL A 461 3.07 -16.93 -13.21
CA VAL A 461 2.75 -16.29 -14.49
C VAL A 461 3.54 -15.00 -14.66
N ALA A 462 3.52 -14.11 -13.67
CA ALA A 462 4.27 -12.86 -13.69
C ALA A 462 5.79 -13.11 -13.78
N TRP A 463 6.30 -14.13 -13.09
CA TRP A 463 7.73 -14.48 -13.14
C TRP A 463 8.17 -14.89 -14.54
N ALA A 464 7.40 -15.78 -15.19
CA ALA A 464 7.67 -16.21 -16.56
C ALA A 464 7.59 -15.05 -17.54
N PHE A 465 6.55 -14.21 -17.42
CA PHE A 465 6.34 -13.03 -18.26
C PHE A 465 7.55 -12.07 -18.23
N PHE A 466 8.01 -11.68 -17.04
CA PHE A 466 9.13 -10.74 -16.94
C PHE A 466 10.51 -11.37 -17.18
N ALA A 467 10.63 -12.71 -17.13
CA ALA A 467 11.86 -13.41 -17.46
C ALA A 467 12.11 -13.48 -18.98
N GLN A 468 11.08 -13.72 -19.79
CA GLN A 468 11.19 -13.81 -21.25
C GLN A 468 11.71 -12.51 -21.89
N ASP A 469 11.30 -11.37 -21.34
CA ASP A 469 11.73 -10.06 -21.83
C ASP A 469 13.18 -9.71 -21.46
N LYS A 470 13.81 -10.44 -20.52
CA LYS A 470 15.26 -10.30 -20.25
C LYS A 470 16.12 -10.99 -21.29
N GLU A 471 15.59 -11.98 -22.01
CA GLU A 471 16.29 -12.67 -23.10
C GLU A 471 16.16 -11.92 -24.44
N SER A 472 15.22 -10.98 -24.53
CA SER A 472 14.92 -10.19 -25.75
C SER A 472 15.51 -8.77 -25.74
N ALA A 473 16.16 -8.36 -24.65
CA ALA A 473 16.79 -7.06 -24.43
C ALA A 473 18.28 -7.24 -24.16
#